data_AF-A0A7K3FV67-F1
#
_entry.id   AF-A0A7K3FV67-F1
#
_cell.length_a   1.000
_cell.length_b   1.000
_cell.length_c   1.000
_cell.angle_alpha   90.00
_cell.angle_beta   90.00
_cell.angle_gamma   90.00
#
_symmetry.space_group_name_H-M   'P 1'
#
loop_
_entity.id
_entity.type
_entity.pdbx_description
1 polymer ?
#
loop_
_entity_poly.entity_id
_entity_poly.type
_entity_poly.pdbx_seq_one_letter_code
_entity_poly.pdbx_strand_id
1 'polypeptide(L)'
;MTDDGGCEGWPHGLARVVAERFGHGPFRIEHTGGTERLVWTDGPTVEQVAAAVREAGPERVAEPPRCLRLLSEETVALGAVRLAVEAGRGPGRRARPGITPGDVERLWRDVPFPSPATDRERDLVYAVVYQAHDDRRSNHVGAGPVCDLVTTVGLAWFLERVRAPLAPAELLTARYAATHAHPAWRYCLTPMPVPALVRAVIADRRAGPGVLAAALAPVAEPGSSYDEEIDAAAELRERPRGFRA
;
A
#
# COMPACT_ATOMS: atom_id res chain seq x y z
N MET A 1 -21.36 -13.43 55.27
CA MET A 1 -22.15 -12.65 54.31
C MET A 1 -21.16 -11.74 53.60
N THR A 2 -20.38 -12.35 52.72
CA THR A 2 -19.41 -11.68 51.86
C THR A 2 -20.19 -11.23 50.63
N ASP A 3 -20.17 -9.93 50.43
CA ASP A 3 -20.78 -9.22 49.32
C ASP A 3 -20.05 -9.65 48.03
N ASP A 4 -20.66 -10.57 47.28
CA ASP A 4 -20.27 -10.86 45.91
C ASP A 4 -20.65 -9.64 45.08
N GLY A 5 -19.73 -8.67 45.02
CA GLY A 5 -19.75 -7.57 44.06
C GLY A 5 -19.65 -8.13 42.65
N GLY A 6 -20.78 -8.61 42.14
CA GLY A 6 -20.95 -9.03 40.76
C GLY A 6 -20.65 -7.83 39.87
N CYS A 7 -19.50 -7.85 39.22
CA CYS A 7 -19.29 -7.07 38.01
C CYS A 7 -20.40 -7.47 37.04
N GLU A 8 -21.44 -6.65 36.91
CA GLU A 8 -22.42 -6.70 35.83
C GLU A 8 -21.68 -6.34 34.53
N GLY A 9 -20.82 -7.26 34.08
CA GLY A 9 -20.11 -7.19 32.82
C GLY A 9 -21.09 -7.21 31.67
N TRP A 10 -20.72 -6.55 30.57
CA TRP A 10 -21.52 -6.51 29.36
C TRP A 10 -22.03 -7.90 28.98
N PRO A 11 -23.28 -8.02 28.49
CA PRO A 11 -23.87 -9.33 28.22
C PRO A 11 -22.92 -10.12 27.32
N HIS A 12 -22.68 -11.38 27.67
CA HIS A 12 -21.86 -12.35 26.93
C HIS A 12 -22.25 -12.50 25.44
N GLY A 13 -23.25 -11.77 24.96
CA GLY A 13 -23.70 -11.67 23.57
C GLY A 13 -23.39 -10.36 22.84
N LEU A 14 -22.82 -9.29 23.44
CA LEU A 14 -22.59 -8.02 22.71
C LEU A 14 -21.71 -8.23 21.47
N ALA A 15 -20.57 -8.90 21.63
CA ALA A 15 -19.66 -9.20 20.52
C ALA A 15 -20.38 -10.01 19.41
N ARG A 16 -21.28 -10.93 19.80
CA ARG A 16 -22.09 -11.70 18.85
C ARG A 16 -23.11 -10.84 18.11
N VAL A 17 -23.84 -9.97 18.81
CA VAL A 17 -24.82 -9.05 18.19
C VAL A 17 -24.15 -8.13 17.18
N VAL A 18 -22.98 -7.58 17.54
CA VAL A 18 -22.20 -6.74 16.63
C VAL A 18 -21.68 -7.56 15.44
N ALA A 19 -21.16 -8.78 15.68
CA ALA A 19 -20.72 -9.67 14.61
C ALA A 19 -21.84 -10.04 13.63
N GLU A 20 -23.04 -10.35 14.13
CA GLU A 20 -24.22 -10.66 13.32
C GLU A 20 -24.64 -9.47 12.46
N ARG A 21 -24.59 -8.25 13.01
CA ARG A 21 -24.95 -7.03 12.27
C ARG A 21 -24.03 -6.77 11.08
N PHE A 22 -22.73 -6.93 11.27
CA PHE A 22 -21.76 -6.61 10.23
C PHE A 22 -21.42 -7.79 9.33
N GLY A 23 -21.74 -9.03 9.72
CA GLY A 23 -21.42 -10.22 8.91
C GLY A 23 -19.91 -10.46 8.75
N HIS A 24 -19.10 -9.90 9.64
CA HIS A 24 -17.63 -9.89 9.52
C HIS A 24 -16.95 -10.20 10.86
N GLY A 25 -15.84 -10.94 10.77
CA GLY A 25 -14.77 -11.06 11.76
C GLY A 25 -15.15 -11.51 13.17
N PRO A 26 -14.23 -12.14 13.92
CA PRO A 26 -14.48 -12.34 15.34
C PRO A 26 -14.32 -10.99 16.06
N PHE A 27 -15.43 -10.41 16.48
CA PHE A 27 -15.44 -9.40 17.54
C PHE A 27 -15.13 -10.09 18.87
N ARG A 28 -14.27 -9.48 19.70
CA ARG A 28 -13.85 -10.02 20.99
C ARG A 28 -13.92 -8.95 22.07
N ILE A 29 -14.24 -9.34 23.30
CA ILE A 29 -14.10 -8.48 24.47
C ILE A 29 -12.76 -8.78 25.12
N GLU A 30 -11.94 -7.76 25.30
CA GLU A 30 -10.66 -7.82 26.02
C GLU A 30 -10.71 -6.96 27.28
N HIS A 31 -10.26 -7.54 28.40
CA HIS A 31 -10.11 -6.84 29.67
C HIS A 31 -8.65 -6.42 29.85
N THR A 32 -8.35 -5.13 29.68
CA THR A 32 -6.99 -4.61 29.89
C THR A 32 -7.00 -3.51 30.94
N GLY A 33 -6.32 -3.75 32.07
CA GLY A 33 -6.16 -2.74 33.13
C GLY A 33 -7.47 -2.22 33.71
N GLY A 34 -8.48 -3.09 33.86
CA GLY A 34 -9.81 -2.73 34.39
C GLY A 34 -10.73 -2.02 33.39
N THR A 35 -10.32 -1.84 32.14
CA THR A 35 -11.18 -1.31 31.07
C THR A 35 -11.55 -2.43 30.10
N GLU A 36 -12.85 -2.56 29.80
CA GLU A 36 -13.34 -3.45 28.75
C GLU A 36 -13.18 -2.80 27.36
N ARG A 37 -12.69 -3.60 26.41
CA ARG A 37 -12.50 -3.19 25.01
C ARG A 37 -13.18 -4.18 24.08
N LEU A 38 -13.96 -3.67 23.14
CA LEU A 38 -14.45 -4.45 22.01
C LEU A 38 -13.43 -4.32 20.88
N VAL A 39 -12.80 -5.43 20.51
CA VAL A 39 -11.70 -5.51 19.55
C VAL A 39 -12.10 -6.35 18.35
N TRP A 40 -11.75 -5.90 17.15
CA TRP A 40 -11.92 -6.64 15.89
C TRP A 40 -10.81 -6.28 14.91
N THR A 41 -10.59 -7.13 13.90
CA THR A 41 -9.57 -6.92 12.87
C THR A 41 -10.23 -6.62 11.52
N ASP A 42 -9.77 -5.56 10.86
CA ASP A 42 -10.30 -5.05 9.59
C ASP A 42 -11.81 -4.78 9.61
N GLY A 43 -12.41 -4.41 8.47
CA GLY A 43 -13.85 -4.19 8.37
C GLY A 43 -14.35 -2.89 9.02
N PRO A 44 -15.55 -2.86 9.61
CA PRO A 44 -16.27 -1.62 9.94
C PRO A 44 -15.44 -0.66 10.79
N THR A 45 -15.67 0.64 10.61
CA THR A 45 -14.92 1.67 11.34
C THR A 45 -15.27 1.68 12.82
N VAL A 46 -14.39 2.28 13.63
CA VAL A 46 -14.63 2.43 15.07
C VAL A 46 -15.94 3.16 15.34
N GLU A 47 -16.27 4.17 14.54
CA GLU A 47 -17.51 4.93 14.66
C GLU A 47 -18.74 4.06 14.36
N GLN A 48 -18.69 3.26 13.30
CA GLN A 48 -19.78 2.34 12.94
C GLN A 48 -20.04 1.30 14.03
N VAL A 49 -18.98 0.71 14.57
CA VAL A 49 -19.10 -0.27 15.66
C VAL A 49 -19.57 0.40 16.95
N ALA A 50 -19.04 1.58 17.30
CA ALA A 50 -19.48 2.32 18.47
C ALA A 50 -20.97 2.72 18.37
N ALA A 51 -21.46 3.06 17.18
CA ALA A 51 -22.89 3.29 16.95
C ALA A 51 -23.70 2.01 17.16
N ALA A 52 -23.27 0.89 16.60
CA ALA A 52 -23.94 -0.40 16.80
C ALA A 52 -23.95 -0.84 18.27
N VAL A 53 -22.86 -0.59 19.01
CA VAL A 53 -22.79 -0.88 20.46
C VAL A 53 -23.76 -0.01 21.25
N ARG A 54 -23.90 1.28 20.92
CA ARG A 54 -24.89 2.17 21.56
C ARG A 54 -26.32 1.74 21.27
N GLU A 55 -26.62 1.29 20.06
CA GLU A 55 -27.95 0.80 19.68
C GLU A 55 -28.30 -0.55 20.33
N ALA A 56 -27.29 -1.41 20.53
CA ALA A 56 -27.47 -2.74 21.13
C ALA A 56 -27.39 -2.74 22.67
N GLY A 57 -26.89 -1.66 23.28
CA GLY A 57 -26.63 -1.59 24.71
C GLY A 57 -27.91 -1.64 25.54
N PRO A 58 -28.01 -2.49 26.57
CA PRO A 58 -29.10 -2.42 27.53
C PRO A 58 -29.00 -1.10 28.34
N GLU A 59 -30.12 -0.53 28.76
CA GLU A 59 -30.21 0.68 29.61
C GLU A 59 -29.39 0.61 30.93
N ARG A 60 -28.81 -0.55 31.25
CA ARG A 60 -28.24 -0.90 32.56
C ARG A 60 -26.72 -0.76 32.69
N VAL A 61 -25.97 -0.52 31.62
CA VAL A 61 -24.51 -0.34 31.75
C VAL A 61 -24.14 1.14 31.71
N ALA A 62 -23.45 1.60 32.75
CA ALA A 62 -23.10 3.01 32.93
C ALA A 62 -22.15 3.54 31.84
N GLU A 63 -21.27 2.70 31.28
CA GLU A 63 -20.30 3.11 30.25
C GLU A 63 -20.08 2.03 29.16
N PRO A 64 -20.18 2.38 27.86
CA PRO A 64 -19.88 1.48 26.74
C PRO A 64 -18.42 1.03 26.70
N PRO A 65 -18.12 -0.21 26.25
CA PRO A 65 -16.75 -0.66 26.11
C PRO A 65 -16.04 0.20 25.07
N ARG A 66 -14.74 0.41 25.24
CA ARG A 66 -13.95 1.12 24.24
C ARG A 66 -13.85 0.28 22.98
N CYS A 67 -14.17 0.86 21.83
CA CYS A 67 -14.09 0.18 20.55
C CYS A 67 -12.68 0.36 19.94
N LEU A 68 -12.02 -0.73 19.60
CA LEU A 68 -10.69 -0.74 19.00
C LEU A 68 -10.67 -1.60 17.73
N ARG A 69 -10.38 -0.97 16.60
CA ARG A 69 -10.12 -1.66 15.34
C ARG A 69 -8.63 -1.92 15.18
N LEU A 70 -8.26 -3.18 15.02
CA LEU A 70 -6.93 -3.60 14.59
C LEU A 70 -6.91 -3.77 13.07
N LEU A 71 -5.72 -3.64 12.47
CA LEU A 71 -5.52 -3.88 11.04
C LEU A 71 -4.75 -5.18 10.86
N SER A 72 -5.15 -6.00 9.90
CA SER A 72 -4.36 -7.17 9.51
C SER A 72 -3.05 -6.74 8.85
N GLU A 73 -2.10 -7.68 8.79
CA GLU A 73 -0.79 -7.48 8.13
C GLU A 73 -0.97 -7.10 6.66
N GLU A 74 -1.94 -7.70 5.97
CA GLU A 74 -2.28 -7.38 4.58
C GLU A 74 -2.83 -5.95 4.44
N THR A 75 -3.76 -5.54 5.31
CA THR A 75 -4.32 -4.18 5.32
C THR A 75 -3.23 -3.14 5.63
N VAL A 76 -2.32 -3.46 6.55
CA VAL A 76 -1.18 -2.59 6.87
C VAL A 76 -0.25 -2.46 5.68
N ALA A 77 0.15 -3.58 5.06
CA ALA A 77 1.04 -3.61 3.91
C ALA A 77 0.42 -2.86 2.72
N LEU A 78 -0.88 -3.07 2.45
CA LEU A 78 -1.60 -2.34 1.40
C LEU A 78 -1.60 -0.83 1.66
N GLY A 79 -1.84 -0.42 2.90
CA GLY A 79 -1.79 0.99 3.30
C GLY A 79 -0.40 1.58 3.10
N ALA A 80 0.65 0.89 3.53
CA ALA A 80 2.03 1.32 3.34
C ALA A 80 2.41 1.44 1.85
N VAL A 81 2.01 0.48 1.01
CA VAL A 81 2.23 0.52 -0.44
C VAL A 81 1.53 1.73 -1.06
N ARG A 82 0.26 1.97 -0.73
CA ARG A 82 -0.51 3.11 -1.28
C ARG A 82 0.07 4.46 -0.84
N LEU A 83 0.45 4.58 0.43
CA LEU A 83 1.12 5.80 0.95
C LEU A 83 2.46 6.05 0.25
N ALA A 84 3.25 5.01 0.01
CA ALA A 84 4.52 5.14 -0.71
C ALA A 84 4.32 5.63 -2.14
N VAL A 85 3.37 5.05 -2.87
CA VAL A 85 3.05 5.48 -4.24
C VAL A 85 2.53 6.92 -4.27
N GLU A 86 1.64 7.29 -3.34
CA GLU A 86 1.05 8.63 -3.28
C GLU A 86 2.09 9.70 -2.93
N ALA A 87 3.04 9.39 -2.05
CA ALA A 87 4.14 10.30 -1.71
C ALA A 87 5.02 10.68 -2.92
N GLY A 88 5.03 9.84 -3.97
CA GLY A 88 5.69 10.11 -5.24
C GLY A 88 4.90 11.02 -6.20
N ARG A 89 3.60 11.22 -5.97
CA ARG A 89 2.67 11.95 -6.85
C ARG A 89 2.39 13.39 -6.37
N GLY A 90 2.43 13.65 -5.07
CA GLY A 90 2.05 14.93 -4.47
C GLY A 90 3.05 16.09 -4.64
N PRO A 91 2.64 17.35 -4.34
CA PRO A 91 3.55 18.49 -4.25
C PRO A 91 4.55 18.29 -3.10
N GLY A 92 5.84 18.57 -3.34
CA GLY A 92 6.90 18.32 -2.36
C GLY A 92 7.39 16.87 -2.30
N ARG A 93 7.31 16.16 -3.43
CA ARG A 93 7.74 14.76 -3.64
C ARG A 93 8.97 14.41 -2.81
N ARG A 94 8.79 13.49 -1.87
CA ARG A 94 9.91 12.92 -1.11
C ARG A 94 10.38 11.67 -1.82
N ALA A 95 11.66 11.65 -2.15
CA ALA A 95 12.34 10.51 -2.77
C ALA A 95 12.30 9.25 -1.89
N ARG A 96 12.09 9.39 -0.58
CA ARG A 96 11.93 8.30 0.38
C ARG A 96 10.87 8.70 1.42
N PRO A 97 9.66 8.14 1.38
CA PRO A 97 8.61 8.49 2.31
C PRO A 97 8.90 7.84 3.67
N GLY A 98 8.77 8.61 4.75
CA GLY A 98 8.83 8.08 6.10
C GLY A 98 7.42 7.62 6.50
N ILE A 99 7.10 6.36 6.21
CA ILE A 99 5.77 5.80 6.47
C ILE A 99 5.77 5.21 7.87
N THR A 100 4.82 5.65 8.70
CA THR A 100 4.66 5.14 10.06
C THR A 100 3.37 4.33 10.22
N PRO A 101 3.27 3.44 11.22
CA PRO A 101 2.01 2.77 11.53
C PRO A 101 0.83 3.74 11.73
N GLY A 102 1.08 4.90 12.36
CA GLY A 102 0.06 5.93 12.57
C GLY A 102 -0.42 6.61 11.28
N ASP A 103 0.38 6.61 10.21
CA ASP A 103 -0.07 7.09 8.90
C ASP A 103 -0.99 6.06 8.23
N VAL A 104 -0.70 4.78 8.37
CA VAL A 104 -1.54 3.68 7.88
C VAL A 104 -2.87 3.62 8.64
N GLU A 105 -2.84 3.74 9.97
CA GLU A 105 -4.06 3.85 10.79
C GLU A 105 -4.91 5.05 10.38
N ARG A 106 -4.27 6.20 10.07
CA ARG A 106 -4.97 7.40 9.61
C ARG A 106 -5.59 7.21 8.22
N LEU A 107 -4.89 6.53 7.31
CA LEU A 107 -5.41 6.21 5.98
C LEU A 107 -6.69 5.38 6.07
N TRP A 108 -6.75 4.43 7.01
CA TRP A 108 -7.86 3.49 7.12
C TRP A 108 -8.90 3.85 8.18
N ARG A 109 -8.71 4.93 8.92
CA ARG A 109 -9.58 5.32 10.05
C ARG A 109 -11.06 5.34 9.67
N ASP A 110 -11.35 6.03 8.57
CA ASP A 110 -12.71 6.31 8.11
C ASP A 110 -13.12 5.40 6.93
N VAL A 111 -12.28 4.41 6.61
CA VAL A 111 -12.48 3.47 5.50
C VAL A 111 -12.80 2.09 6.07
N PRO A 112 -14.07 1.63 6.00
CA PRO A 112 -14.45 0.33 6.54
C PRO A 112 -13.80 -0.80 5.74
N PHE A 113 -13.89 -0.75 4.42
CA PHE A 113 -13.24 -1.72 3.54
C PHE A 113 -12.34 -0.97 2.57
N PRO A 114 -11.02 -1.20 2.59
CA PRO A 114 -10.16 -0.61 1.58
C PRO A 114 -10.64 -1.06 0.21
N SER A 115 -10.59 -0.17 -0.80
CA SER A 115 -10.87 -0.56 -2.18
C SER A 115 -10.01 -1.76 -2.55
N PRO A 116 -10.54 -2.76 -3.29
CA PRO A 116 -9.82 -3.99 -3.60
C PRO A 116 -8.43 -3.69 -4.17
N ALA A 117 -7.45 -4.48 -3.71
CA ALA A 117 -6.09 -4.36 -4.23
C ALA A 117 -6.06 -4.78 -5.72
N THR A 118 -5.46 -3.93 -6.55
CA THR A 118 -5.11 -4.31 -7.93
C THR A 118 -4.13 -5.49 -7.93
N ASP A 119 -4.00 -6.20 -9.05
CA ASP A 119 -3.10 -7.37 -9.14
C ASP A 119 -1.66 -7.00 -8.73
N ARG A 120 -1.17 -5.85 -9.20
CA ARG A 120 0.14 -5.32 -8.82
C ARG A 120 0.24 -5.00 -7.33
N GLU A 121 -0.79 -4.43 -6.73
CA GLU A 121 -0.82 -4.17 -5.29
C GLU A 121 -0.81 -5.48 -4.50
N ARG A 122 -1.53 -6.52 -4.96
CA ARG A 122 -1.52 -7.84 -4.31
C ARG A 122 -0.13 -8.47 -4.35
N ASP A 123 0.56 -8.41 -5.49
CA ASP A 123 1.93 -8.93 -5.62
C ASP A 123 2.90 -8.20 -4.68
N LEU A 124 2.78 -6.87 -4.59
CA LEU A 124 3.58 -6.05 -3.66
C LEU A 124 3.28 -6.38 -2.19
N VAL A 125 2.00 -6.46 -1.82
CA VAL A 125 1.56 -6.80 -0.46
C VAL A 125 2.11 -8.17 -0.07
N TYR A 126 1.97 -9.18 -0.94
CA TYR A 126 2.53 -10.50 -0.73
C TYR A 126 4.05 -10.44 -0.49
N ALA A 127 4.79 -9.73 -1.34
CA ALA A 127 6.24 -9.62 -1.23
C ALA A 127 6.69 -8.95 0.08
N VAL A 128 5.98 -7.88 0.49
CA VAL A 128 6.26 -7.13 1.71
C VAL A 128 5.99 -7.98 2.95
N VAL A 129 4.79 -8.59 3.04
CA VAL A 129 4.40 -9.43 4.18
C VAL A 129 5.34 -10.62 4.29
N TYR A 130 5.59 -11.33 3.17
CA TYR A 130 6.52 -12.45 3.14
C TYR A 130 7.91 -12.08 3.65
N GLN A 131 8.48 -10.98 3.15
CA GLN A 131 9.82 -10.55 3.58
C GLN A 131 9.83 -10.11 5.04
N ALA A 132 8.76 -9.47 5.52
CA ALA A 132 8.67 -9.07 6.92
C ALA A 132 8.63 -10.28 7.87
N HIS A 133 7.95 -11.37 7.49
CA HIS A 133 8.00 -12.63 8.21
C HIS A 133 9.40 -13.26 8.18
N ASP A 134 10.02 -13.30 7.00
CA ASP A 134 11.36 -13.86 6.79
C ASP A 134 12.42 -13.15 7.65
N ASP A 135 12.45 -11.82 7.62
CA ASP A 135 13.38 -11.00 8.41
C ASP A 135 13.21 -11.20 9.93
N ARG A 136 11.98 -11.45 10.38
CA ARG A 136 11.65 -11.61 11.81
C ARG A 136 11.66 -13.05 12.28
N ARG A 137 11.69 -14.03 11.37
CA ARG A 137 11.50 -15.46 11.66
C ARG A 137 10.28 -15.71 12.55
N SER A 138 9.20 -14.98 12.30
CA SER A 138 7.97 -15.00 13.10
C SER A 138 6.75 -15.16 12.19
N ASN A 139 5.76 -15.93 12.64
CA ASN A 139 4.48 -16.08 11.95
C ASN A 139 3.55 -14.87 12.11
N HIS A 140 3.95 -13.90 12.93
CA HIS A 140 3.23 -12.64 13.12
C HIS A 140 4.19 -11.46 13.10
N VAL A 141 3.78 -10.40 12.42
CA VAL A 141 4.56 -9.18 12.23
C VAL A 141 3.67 -7.96 12.48
N GLY A 142 4.05 -7.14 13.45
CA GLY A 142 3.33 -5.90 13.72
C GLY A 142 3.46 -4.88 12.59
N ALA A 143 2.67 -3.81 12.68
CA ALA A 143 2.65 -2.76 11.65
C ALA A 143 3.99 -2.02 11.49
N GLY A 144 4.74 -1.84 12.57
CA GLY A 144 6.05 -1.18 12.58
C GLY A 144 7.04 -1.80 11.59
N PRO A 145 7.40 -3.09 11.76
CA PRO A 145 8.29 -3.78 10.84
C PRO A 145 7.84 -3.72 9.37
N VAL A 146 6.54 -3.82 9.08
CA VAL A 146 6.01 -3.69 7.71
C VAL A 146 6.29 -2.29 7.15
N CYS A 147 5.98 -1.24 7.90
CA CYS A 147 6.22 0.15 7.50
C CYS A 147 7.72 0.46 7.35
N ASP A 148 8.54 -0.02 8.27
CA ASP A 148 10.00 0.12 8.23
C ASP A 148 10.59 -0.54 6.99
N LEU A 149 10.12 -1.74 6.67
CA LEU A 149 10.57 -2.51 5.52
C LEU A 149 10.27 -1.77 4.20
N VAL A 150 9.04 -1.27 4.02
CA VAL A 150 8.66 -0.46 2.84
C VAL A 150 9.52 0.80 2.75
N THR A 151 9.73 1.49 3.88
CA THR A 151 10.50 2.74 3.95
C THR A 151 12.00 2.53 3.70
N THR A 152 12.57 1.39 4.09
CA THR A 152 14.03 1.14 4.02
C THR A 152 14.44 0.48 2.71
N VAL A 153 13.71 -0.53 2.28
CA VAL A 153 14.02 -1.32 1.09
C VAL A 153 13.53 -0.61 -0.17
N GLY A 154 12.30 -0.09 -0.14
CA GLY A 154 11.63 0.56 -1.28
C GLY A 154 10.84 -0.41 -2.16
N LEU A 155 9.75 0.07 -2.73
CA LEU A 155 8.80 -0.73 -3.53
C LEU A 155 9.40 -1.38 -4.78
N ALA A 156 10.36 -0.75 -5.46
CA ALA A 156 10.92 -1.31 -6.70
C ALA A 156 11.63 -2.64 -6.46
N TRP A 157 12.32 -2.79 -5.32
CA TRP A 157 12.97 -4.03 -4.95
C TRP A 157 11.97 -5.17 -4.78
N PHE A 158 10.80 -4.88 -4.20
CA PHE A 158 9.73 -5.87 -4.06
C PHE A 158 9.20 -6.30 -5.43
N LEU A 159 8.93 -5.35 -6.34
CA LEU A 159 8.51 -5.67 -7.71
C LEU A 159 9.51 -6.56 -8.44
N GLU A 160 10.81 -6.25 -8.33
CA GLU A 160 11.87 -7.05 -8.93
C GLU A 160 11.88 -8.47 -8.37
N ARG A 161 11.72 -8.61 -7.04
CA ARG A 161 11.69 -9.91 -6.36
C ARG A 161 10.53 -10.79 -6.83
N VAL A 162 9.32 -10.23 -6.96
CA VAL A 162 8.14 -10.97 -7.45
C VAL A 162 8.05 -11.02 -8.98
N ARG A 163 8.98 -10.39 -9.69
CA ARG A 163 8.99 -10.27 -11.16
C ARG A 163 7.66 -9.71 -11.70
N ALA A 164 7.08 -8.76 -10.98
CA ALA A 164 5.86 -8.08 -11.39
C ALA A 164 6.12 -7.31 -12.71
N PRO A 165 5.14 -7.28 -13.63
CA PRO A 165 5.30 -6.63 -14.92
C PRO A 165 5.54 -5.12 -14.72
N LEU A 166 6.55 -4.56 -15.37
CA LEU A 166 6.83 -3.12 -15.35
C LEU A 166 6.19 -2.44 -16.56
N ALA A 167 5.59 -1.27 -16.33
CA ALA A 167 5.16 -0.41 -17.43
C ALA A 167 6.38 0.11 -18.22
N PRO A 168 6.23 0.54 -19.49
CA PRO A 168 7.35 0.99 -20.31
C PRO A 168 8.21 2.08 -19.65
N ALA A 169 7.57 3.11 -19.08
CA ALA A 169 8.29 4.18 -18.39
C ALA A 169 9.04 3.69 -17.14
N GLU A 170 8.49 2.71 -16.43
CA GLU A 170 9.11 2.09 -15.26
C GLU A 170 10.33 1.25 -15.65
N LEU A 171 10.22 0.45 -16.71
CA LEU A 171 11.32 -0.34 -17.27
C LEU A 171 12.49 0.56 -17.68
N LEU A 172 12.19 1.65 -18.39
CA LEU A 172 13.22 2.62 -18.80
C LEU A 172 13.80 3.35 -17.59
N THR A 173 12.98 3.68 -16.60
CA THR A 173 13.46 4.31 -15.36
C THR A 173 14.39 3.39 -14.60
N ALA A 174 14.05 2.10 -14.44
CA ALA A 174 14.91 1.12 -13.80
C ALA A 174 16.28 1.00 -14.50
N ARG A 175 16.31 1.18 -15.83
CA ARG A 175 17.54 1.15 -16.64
C ARG A 175 18.36 2.44 -16.56
N TYR A 176 17.72 3.60 -16.64
CA TYR A 176 18.39 4.89 -16.88
C TYR A 176 18.42 5.83 -15.67
N ALA A 177 17.81 5.47 -14.55
CA ALA A 177 17.86 6.28 -13.35
C ALA A 177 19.27 6.26 -12.72
N ALA A 178 20.11 7.22 -13.11
CA ALA A 178 21.49 7.26 -12.66
C ALA A 178 21.69 7.79 -11.23
N THR A 179 20.79 8.64 -10.70
CA THR A 179 20.94 9.18 -9.33
C THR A 179 19.67 9.78 -8.74
N HIS A 180 19.02 10.74 -9.41
CA HIS A 180 17.96 11.55 -8.78
C HIS A 180 16.57 10.93 -8.90
N ALA A 181 16.26 10.33 -10.04
CA ALA A 181 15.03 9.57 -10.20
C ALA A 181 15.10 8.19 -9.54
N HIS A 182 16.32 7.72 -9.23
CA HIS A 182 16.51 6.39 -8.67
C HIS A 182 15.82 6.23 -7.31
N PRO A 183 15.95 7.16 -6.34
CA PRO A 183 15.16 7.11 -5.10
C PRO A 183 13.65 7.18 -5.33
N ALA A 184 13.16 8.12 -6.15
CA ALA A 184 11.72 8.27 -6.40
C ALA A 184 11.10 7.01 -7.06
N TRP A 185 11.83 6.38 -7.97
CA TRP A 185 11.49 5.07 -8.53
C TRP A 185 11.58 3.98 -7.47
N ARG A 186 12.73 3.88 -6.80
CA ARG A 186 13.03 2.84 -5.83
C ARG A 186 11.99 2.76 -4.72
N TYR A 187 11.61 3.89 -4.14
CA TYR A 187 10.75 3.95 -2.98
C TYR A 187 9.27 4.16 -3.31
N CYS A 188 8.97 4.96 -4.35
CA CYS A 188 7.60 5.40 -4.63
C CYS A 188 7.08 4.92 -6.00
N LEU A 189 7.87 4.12 -6.74
CA LEU A 189 7.55 3.69 -8.11
C LEU A 189 7.24 4.86 -9.05
N THR A 190 7.84 6.02 -8.79
CA THR A 190 7.64 7.20 -9.64
C THR A 190 8.62 7.13 -10.82
N PRO A 191 8.15 6.93 -12.05
CA PRO A 191 9.03 6.90 -13.21
C PRO A 191 9.61 8.29 -13.48
N MET A 192 10.74 8.31 -14.18
CA MET A 192 11.26 9.54 -14.78
C MET A 192 10.24 10.14 -15.76
N PRO A 193 10.25 11.48 -15.97
CA PRO A 193 9.47 12.09 -17.02
C PRO A 193 9.82 11.48 -18.39
N VAL A 194 8.78 11.19 -19.19
CA VAL A 194 8.90 10.63 -20.54
C VAL A 194 9.96 11.36 -21.40
N PRO A 195 9.98 12.72 -21.48
CA PRO A 195 11.02 13.43 -22.22
C PRO A 195 12.46 13.06 -21.82
N ALA A 196 12.69 12.86 -20.52
CA ALA A 196 14.01 12.51 -20.01
C ALA A 196 14.38 11.06 -20.36
N LEU A 197 13.39 10.14 -20.34
CA LEU A 197 13.56 8.75 -20.73
C LEU A 197 13.87 8.62 -22.23
N VAL A 198 13.13 9.32 -23.10
CA VAL A 198 13.36 9.31 -24.55
C VAL A 198 14.76 9.83 -24.86
N ARG A 199 15.18 10.96 -24.26
CA ARG A 199 16.55 11.49 -24.43
C ARG A 199 17.62 10.51 -23.97
N ALA A 200 17.41 9.81 -22.85
CA ALA A 200 18.34 8.81 -22.35
C ALA A 200 18.48 7.62 -23.33
N VAL A 201 17.38 7.18 -23.92
CA VAL A 201 17.36 6.10 -24.93
C VAL A 201 18.08 6.52 -26.21
N ILE A 202 17.89 7.76 -26.69
CA ILE A 202 18.58 8.29 -27.88
C ILE A 202 20.10 8.32 -27.66
N ALA A 203 20.54 8.77 -26.47
CA ALA A 203 21.95 8.82 -26.10
C ALA A 203 22.58 7.42 -25.93
N ASP A 204 21.80 6.40 -25.57
CA ASP A 204 22.28 5.03 -25.41
C ASP A 204 22.46 4.32 -26.76
N ARG A 205 23.69 4.36 -27.28
CA ARG A 205 24.07 3.63 -28.52
C ARG A 205 23.96 2.11 -28.43
N ARG A 206 23.76 1.55 -27.23
CA ARG A 206 23.57 0.12 -26.97
C ARG A 206 22.12 -0.24 -26.66
N ALA A 207 21.17 0.69 -26.85
CA ALA A 207 19.76 0.41 -26.65
C ALA A 207 19.28 -0.68 -27.62
N GLY A 208 18.88 -1.83 -27.06
CA GLY A 208 18.31 -2.94 -27.83
C GLY A 208 16.84 -2.69 -28.22
N PRO A 209 16.26 -3.56 -29.06
CA PRO A 209 14.91 -3.37 -29.62
C PRO A 209 13.81 -3.26 -28.56
N GLY A 210 13.91 -3.99 -27.45
CA GLY A 210 12.93 -3.88 -26.34
C GLY A 210 12.96 -2.52 -25.64
N VAL A 211 14.13 -1.90 -25.52
CA VAL A 211 14.29 -0.56 -24.92
C VAL A 211 13.73 0.51 -25.86
N LEU A 212 13.98 0.37 -27.17
CA LEU A 212 13.41 1.25 -28.19
C LEU A 212 11.88 1.14 -28.21
N ALA A 213 11.32 -0.07 -28.18
CA ALA A 213 9.87 -0.28 -28.12
C ALA A 213 9.25 0.36 -26.87
N ALA A 214 9.89 0.20 -25.71
CA ALA A 214 9.42 0.82 -24.47
C ALA A 214 9.46 2.36 -24.53
N ALA A 215 10.44 2.95 -25.21
CA ALA A 215 10.53 4.41 -25.40
C ALA A 215 9.47 4.95 -26.36
N LEU A 216 9.04 4.15 -27.34
CA LEU A 216 8.02 4.53 -28.31
C LEU A 216 6.59 4.35 -27.80
N ALA A 217 6.37 3.50 -26.79
CA ALA A 217 5.03 3.20 -26.28
C ALA A 217 4.28 4.43 -25.71
N PRO A 218 4.90 5.31 -24.90
CA PRO A 218 4.22 6.50 -24.38
C PRO A 218 3.87 7.54 -25.46
N VAL A 219 4.66 7.59 -26.54
CA VAL A 219 4.49 8.57 -27.65
C VAL A 219 3.41 8.11 -28.63
N ALA A 220 3.02 6.84 -28.60
CA ALA A 220 2.01 6.26 -29.49
C ALA A 220 0.57 6.41 -28.97
N GLU A 221 0.36 6.96 -27.77
CA GLU A 221 -0.98 7.16 -27.20
C GLU A 221 -1.70 8.34 -27.87
N PRO A 222 -2.94 8.17 -28.38
CA PRO A 222 -3.69 9.26 -29.00
C PRO A 222 -3.95 10.41 -28.02
N GLY A 223 -3.53 11.62 -28.37
CA GLY A 223 -3.68 12.81 -27.51
C GLY A 223 -2.45 13.17 -26.67
N SER A 224 -1.32 12.47 -26.86
CA SER A 224 -0.03 12.86 -26.31
C SER A 224 0.37 14.26 -26.83
N SER A 225 0.61 15.23 -25.93
CA SER A 225 1.02 16.61 -26.26
C SER A 225 2.51 16.76 -26.57
N TYR A 226 3.18 15.67 -26.95
CA TYR A 226 4.63 15.61 -27.10
C TYR A 226 5.05 15.78 -28.58
N ASP A 227 4.64 16.88 -29.21
CA ASP A 227 4.89 17.11 -30.65
C ASP A 227 6.41 17.15 -30.98
N GLU A 228 7.25 17.68 -30.09
CA GLU A 228 8.72 17.66 -30.24
C GLU A 228 9.33 16.24 -30.07
N GLU A 229 8.62 15.31 -29.42
CA GLU A 229 9.09 13.95 -29.18
C GLU A 229 8.63 12.98 -30.29
N ILE A 230 7.67 13.38 -31.13
CA ILE A 230 7.28 12.63 -32.33
C ILE A 230 8.44 12.59 -33.34
N ASP A 231 9.18 13.69 -33.49
CA ASP A 231 10.38 13.77 -34.34
C ASP A 231 11.54 12.94 -33.77
N ALA A 232 11.74 13.00 -32.44
CA ALA A 232 12.72 12.17 -31.74
C ALA A 232 12.38 10.66 -31.82
N ALA A 233 11.09 10.33 -31.75
CA ALA A 233 10.57 8.99 -31.97
C ALA A 233 10.73 8.53 -33.44
N ALA A 234 10.65 9.44 -34.42
CA ALA A 234 10.95 9.13 -35.81
C ALA A 234 12.42 8.76 -36.00
N GLU A 235 13.36 9.49 -35.39
CA GLU A 235 14.79 9.14 -35.39
C GLU A 235 15.06 7.76 -34.75
N LEU A 236 14.36 7.44 -33.66
CA LEU A 236 14.43 6.11 -33.03
C LEU A 236 13.83 4.99 -33.89
N ARG A 237 12.81 5.27 -34.71
CA ARG A 237 12.20 4.32 -35.65
C ARG A 237 13.08 4.02 -36.87
N GLU A 238 14.06 4.88 -37.19
CA GLU A 238 15.01 4.66 -38.29
C GLU A 238 16.25 3.84 -37.89
N ARG A 239 16.63 3.87 -36.60
CA ARG A 239 17.72 3.05 -36.02
C ARG A 239 17.63 1.52 -36.16
N PRO A 240 16.46 0.85 -36.27
CA PRO A 240 16.40 -0.62 -36.37
C PRO A 240 16.99 -1.18 -37.67
N ARG A 241 17.35 -0.35 -38.66
CA ARG A 241 17.85 -0.82 -39.97
C ARG A 241 19.37 -1.04 -40.03
N GLY A 242 20.12 -0.76 -38.96
CA GLY A 242 21.58 -0.90 -38.93
C GLY A 242 22.14 -2.21 -38.35
N PHE A 243 21.31 -3.04 -37.71
CA PHE A 243 21.77 -4.29 -37.09
C PHE A 243 21.64 -5.46 -38.10
N ARG A 244 22.60 -5.56 -39.02
CA ARG A 244 22.84 -6.81 -39.77
C ARG A 244 23.67 -7.75 -38.90
N ALA A 245 23.24 -9.02 -38.89
CA ALA A 245 23.90 -10.17 -38.28
C ALA A 245 25.35 -10.36 -38.75
#